data_AF-A0A2W1NLK3-F1
#
_entry.id   AF-A0A2W1NLK3-F1
#
_cell.length_a   1.000
_cell.length_b   1.000
_cell.length_c   1.000
_cell.angle_alpha   90.00
_cell.angle_beta   90.00
_cell.angle_gamma   90.00
#
_symmetry.space_group_name_H-M   'P 1'
#
loop_
_entity.id
_entity.type
_entity.pdbx_description
1 polymer ?
#
loop_
_entity_poly.entity_id
_entity_poly.type
_entity_poly.pdbx_seq_one_letter_code
_entity_poly.pdbx_strand_id
1 'polypeptide(L)'
;MPFCAFNQDFGEYIKENAIEIDSNVNSRPEVYAAISKFELIMVGEMHGTQEPAGLVDVLAKVIVKNEGFVSVGLEIPTDELSNFIKNPTEENLLNSVFFSKENIDGRNGQAWFDLILNCTKDTSINLFFFDNVVEGEIRDSIMYLGILNQKLKFPESKIITISGNIHNWSLPYNDMPTMGMYCLNDTINFTRDKACSINHAYSEGTLLNNTGNGLEMRTITFKESVYSKSVEYENYLLFYKFGSKNKHNCLYYSKKVNHSAEVKR
;
A
#
# COMPACT_ATOMS: atom_id res chain seq x y z
N MET A 1 20.82 -7.04 -4.19
CA MET A 1 20.43 -6.38 -2.93
C MET A 1 21.69 -6.18 -2.10
N PRO A 2 22.03 -4.97 -1.64
CA PRO A 2 23.08 -4.83 -0.64
C PRO A 2 22.47 -5.23 0.71
N PHE A 3 22.90 -6.37 1.26
CA PHE A 3 22.54 -6.81 2.60
C PHE A 3 23.06 -5.79 3.61
N CYS A 4 22.17 -5.22 4.43
CA CYS A 4 22.61 -4.68 5.71
C CYS A 4 23.14 -5.85 6.55
N ALA A 5 24.35 -5.71 7.09
CA ALA A 5 24.91 -6.69 7.99
C ALA A 5 24.08 -6.68 9.28
N PHE A 6 23.18 -7.65 9.43
CA PHE A 6 22.56 -7.93 10.71
C PHE A 6 23.65 -8.59 11.58
N ASN A 7 23.86 -8.07 12.80
CA ASN A 7 24.72 -8.74 13.79
C ASN A 7 24.11 -10.07 14.31
N GLN A 8 22.87 -10.37 13.90
CA GLN A 8 22.07 -11.55 14.20
C GLN A 8 21.73 -12.24 12.85
N ASP A 9 21.53 -13.55 12.86
CA ASP A 9 20.97 -14.24 11.69
C ASP A 9 19.63 -13.58 11.29
N PHE A 10 19.45 -13.28 10.00
CA PHE A 10 18.28 -12.53 9.56
C PHE A 10 16.98 -13.34 9.73
N GLY A 11 17.04 -14.67 9.73
CA GLY A 11 15.88 -15.50 10.02
C GLY A 11 15.47 -15.41 11.48
N GLU A 12 16.43 -15.40 12.41
CA GLU A 12 16.17 -15.13 13.83
C GLU A 12 15.59 -13.72 14.05
N TYR A 13 16.09 -12.72 13.32
CA TYR A 13 15.48 -11.38 13.34
C TYR A 13 14.00 -11.40 12.93
N ILE A 14 13.65 -12.14 11.88
CA ILE A 14 12.24 -12.27 11.45
C ILE A 14 11.42 -12.96 12.53
N LYS A 15 11.89 -14.05 13.13
CA LYS A 15 11.19 -14.77 14.20
C LYS A 15 10.82 -13.86 15.38
N GLU A 16 11.74 -12.99 15.76
CA GLU A 16 11.56 -12.10 16.91
C GLU A 16 10.70 -10.86 16.60
N ASN A 17 10.63 -10.43 15.34
CA ASN A 17 10.09 -9.12 14.98
C ASN A 17 8.91 -9.16 13.99
N ALA A 18 8.57 -10.33 13.43
CA ALA A 18 7.42 -10.46 12.54
C ALA A 18 6.10 -10.31 13.31
N ILE A 19 5.21 -9.48 12.78
CA ILE A 19 3.87 -9.26 13.31
C ILE A 19 2.88 -9.88 12.33
N GLU A 20 2.28 -11.00 12.71
CA GLU A 20 1.34 -11.72 11.86
C GLU A 20 0.06 -10.91 11.58
N ILE A 21 -0.36 -10.94 10.31
CA ILE A 21 -1.57 -10.33 9.79
C ILE A 21 -2.54 -11.45 9.39
N ASP A 22 -3.54 -11.70 10.23
CA ASP A 22 -4.55 -12.74 10.04
C ASP A 22 -5.98 -12.16 10.12
N SER A 23 -7.00 -13.02 10.13
CA SER A 23 -8.40 -12.59 10.28
C SER A 23 -8.70 -11.87 11.61
N ASN A 24 -7.87 -12.08 12.63
CA ASN A 24 -8.07 -11.52 13.98
C ASN A 24 -7.26 -10.26 14.23
N VAL A 25 -6.54 -9.75 13.22
CA VAL A 25 -5.64 -8.59 13.29
C VAL A 25 -6.23 -7.36 14.01
N ASN A 26 -7.53 -7.08 13.87
CA ASN A 26 -8.20 -5.96 14.54
C ASN A 26 -8.28 -6.10 16.08
N SER A 27 -8.00 -7.29 16.60
CA SER A 27 -7.94 -7.60 18.04
C SER A 27 -6.51 -7.62 18.58
N ARG A 28 -5.50 -7.46 17.72
CA ARG A 28 -4.08 -7.57 18.07
C ARG A 28 -3.48 -6.19 18.41
N PRO A 29 -3.27 -5.84 19.69
CA PRO A 29 -2.72 -4.54 20.07
C PRO A 29 -1.31 -4.29 19.51
N GLU A 30 -0.54 -5.35 19.26
CA GLU A 30 0.82 -5.26 18.71
C GLU A 30 0.88 -4.62 17.31
N VAL A 31 -0.18 -4.78 16.50
CA VAL A 31 -0.25 -4.19 15.15
C VAL A 31 -0.35 -2.67 15.26
N TYR A 32 -1.28 -2.18 16.08
CA TYR A 32 -1.42 -0.74 16.32
C TYR A 32 -0.15 -0.18 16.98
N ALA A 33 0.39 -0.86 17.99
CA ALA A 33 1.61 -0.41 18.66
C ALA A 33 2.77 -0.20 17.67
N ALA A 34 2.94 -1.11 16.70
CA ALA A 34 3.99 -1.02 15.69
C ALA A 34 3.82 0.16 14.72
N ILE A 35 2.58 0.54 14.39
CA ILE A 35 2.29 1.62 13.43
C ILE A 35 1.96 2.98 14.08
N SER A 36 1.70 3.00 15.38
CA SER A 36 1.18 4.16 16.13
C SER A 36 2.01 5.43 15.98
N LYS A 37 3.33 5.30 15.79
CA LYS A 37 4.23 6.45 15.61
C LYS A 37 4.21 7.07 14.21
N PHE A 38 3.69 6.37 13.21
CA PHE A 38 3.77 6.82 11.81
C PHE A 38 2.57 7.69 11.43
N GLU A 39 2.81 8.90 10.96
CA GLU A 39 1.78 9.79 10.41
C GLU A 39 1.46 9.47 8.95
N LEU A 40 2.42 8.90 8.21
CA LEU A 40 2.27 8.48 6.83
C LEU A 40 2.68 7.01 6.69
N ILE A 41 1.80 6.18 6.12
CA ILE A 41 2.04 4.76 5.86
C ILE A 41 1.78 4.50 4.37
N MET A 42 2.84 4.26 3.60
CA MET A 42 2.76 4.03 2.17
C MET A 42 2.84 2.53 1.89
N VAL A 43 1.73 1.93 1.45
CA VAL A 43 1.62 0.49 1.18
C VAL A 43 1.89 0.22 -0.29
N GLY A 44 3.03 -0.42 -0.56
CA GLY A 44 3.39 -0.89 -1.89
C GLY A 44 2.61 -2.14 -2.25
N GLU A 45 2.21 -2.24 -3.51
CA GLU A 45 1.59 -3.43 -4.06
C GLU A 45 2.29 -3.98 -5.30
N MET A 46 2.07 -5.26 -5.55
CA MET A 46 2.09 -5.82 -6.89
C MET A 46 0.69 -5.68 -7.47
N HIS A 47 0.54 -4.94 -8.57
CA HIS A 47 -0.76 -4.75 -9.22
C HIS A 47 -1.42 -6.09 -9.54
N GLY A 48 -2.74 -6.13 -9.43
CA GLY A 48 -3.54 -7.31 -9.71
C GLY A 48 -3.49 -8.39 -8.62
N THR A 49 -3.06 -8.06 -7.40
CA THR A 49 -3.15 -8.95 -6.23
C THR A 49 -4.18 -8.44 -5.21
N GLN A 50 -4.65 -9.29 -4.31
CA GLN A 50 -5.68 -8.94 -3.31
C GLN A 50 -5.07 -8.42 -2.00
N GLU A 51 -3.89 -8.94 -1.64
CA GLU A 51 -3.37 -8.89 -0.28
C GLU A 51 -3.00 -7.47 0.19
N PRO A 52 -2.39 -6.59 -0.62
CA PRO A 52 -2.09 -5.22 -0.20
C PRO A 52 -3.33 -4.36 0.07
N ALA A 53 -4.37 -4.49 -0.76
CA ALA A 53 -5.64 -3.80 -0.53
C ALA A 53 -6.32 -4.28 0.76
N GLY A 54 -6.29 -5.60 1.01
CA GLY A 54 -6.75 -6.18 2.27
C GLY A 54 -5.97 -5.67 3.49
N LEU A 55 -4.64 -5.52 3.37
CA LEU A 55 -3.82 -4.93 4.43
C LEU A 55 -4.24 -3.47 4.71
N VAL A 56 -4.49 -2.66 3.68
CA VAL A 56 -4.88 -1.26 3.85
C VAL A 56 -6.22 -1.15 4.59
N ASP A 57 -7.21 -1.96 4.22
CA ASP A 57 -8.51 -2.02 4.91
C ASP A 57 -8.34 -2.38 6.40
N VAL A 58 -7.49 -3.38 6.69
CA VAL A 58 -7.12 -3.78 8.05
C VAL A 58 -6.47 -2.63 8.82
N LEU A 59 -5.43 -2.00 8.26
CA LEU A 59 -4.70 -0.94 8.94
C LEU A 59 -5.60 0.29 9.18
N ALA A 60 -6.47 0.61 8.23
CA ALA A 60 -7.45 1.69 8.38
C ALA A 60 -8.39 1.42 9.56
N LYS A 61 -8.95 0.21 9.66
CA LYS A 61 -9.82 -0.21 10.78
C LYS A 61 -9.08 -0.19 12.13
N VAL A 62 -7.83 -0.65 12.16
CA VAL A 62 -6.99 -0.60 13.36
C VAL A 62 -6.76 0.84 13.79
N ILE A 63 -6.46 1.77 12.88
CA ILE A 63 -6.26 3.19 13.21
C ILE A 63 -7.57 3.83 13.65
N VAL A 64 -8.68 3.65 12.91
CA VAL A 64 -9.99 4.20 13.29
C VAL A 64 -10.40 3.75 14.70
N LYS A 65 -10.18 2.48 15.05
CA LYS A 65 -10.48 1.96 16.38
C LYS A 65 -9.70 2.65 17.50
N ASN A 66 -8.47 3.09 17.24
CA ASN A 66 -7.58 3.67 18.26
C ASN A 66 -7.53 5.20 18.24
N GLU A 67 -7.77 5.84 17.09
CA GLU A 67 -7.58 7.28 16.84
C GLU A 67 -8.84 7.98 16.32
N GLY A 68 -9.88 7.21 16.00
CA GLY A 68 -11.19 7.72 15.58
C GLY A 68 -11.29 8.07 14.10
N PHE A 69 -10.20 8.41 13.41
CA PHE A 69 -10.21 8.73 11.99
C PHE A 69 -8.89 8.42 11.29
N VAL A 70 -8.95 8.23 9.97
CA VAL A 70 -7.78 8.00 9.10
C VAL A 70 -8.07 8.50 7.70
N SER A 71 -7.03 8.84 6.93
CA SER A 71 -7.14 9.13 5.51
C SER A 71 -6.61 7.96 4.70
N VAL A 72 -7.36 7.49 3.71
CA VAL A 72 -6.96 6.39 2.82
C VAL A 72 -6.85 6.91 1.39
N GLY A 73 -5.67 6.77 0.81
CA GLY A 73 -5.36 7.23 -0.55
C GLY A 73 -5.15 6.07 -1.50
N LEU A 74 -5.67 6.17 -2.73
CA LEU A 74 -5.38 5.21 -3.80
C LEU A 74 -4.73 5.89 -5.00
N GLU A 75 -3.79 5.18 -5.65
CA GLU A 75 -3.16 5.56 -6.93
C GLU A 75 -4.17 5.44 -8.08
N ILE A 76 -5.14 6.36 -8.09
CA ILE A 76 -6.18 6.52 -9.12
C ILE A 76 -6.23 8.01 -9.52
N PRO A 77 -6.36 8.33 -10.82
CA PRO A 77 -6.67 9.69 -11.26
C PRO A 77 -8.05 10.13 -10.76
N THR A 78 -8.14 11.31 -10.16
CA THR A 78 -9.37 11.80 -9.51
C THR A 78 -10.53 11.97 -10.51
N ASP A 79 -10.22 12.36 -11.74
CA ASP A 79 -11.17 12.55 -12.83
C ASP A 79 -11.86 11.25 -13.26
N GLU A 80 -11.16 10.12 -13.16
CA GLU A 80 -11.71 8.80 -13.46
C GLU A 80 -12.80 8.34 -12.47
N LEU A 81 -12.91 9.00 -11.30
CA LEU A 81 -13.91 8.75 -10.26
C LEU A 81 -14.86 9.95 -10.03
N SER A 82 -14.90 10.90 -10.96
CA SER A 82 -15.61 12.18 -10.79
C SER A 82 -17.08 12.08 -10.37
N ASN A 83 -17.86 11.14 -10.92
CA ASN A 83 -19.27 10.92 -10.54
C ASN A 83 -19.39 10.31 -9.14
N PHE A 84 -18.53 9.34 -8.82
CA PHE A 84 -18.48 8.71 -7.50
C PHE A 84 -18.12 9.72 -6.41
N ILE A 85 -17.12 10.58 -6.64
CA ILE A 85 -16.72 11.62 -5.68
C ILE A 85 -17.87 12.59 -5.38
N LYS A 86 -18.71 12.90 -6.36
CA LYS A 86 -19.89 13.77 -6.18
C LYS A 86 -21.03 13.07 -5.45
N ASN A 87 -21.21 11.77 -5.70
CA ASN A 87 -22.27 10.96 -5.11
C ASN A 87 -21.75 9.53 -4.88
N PRO A 88 -21.24 9.21 -3.67
CA PRO A 88 -20.46 8.01 -3.41
C PRO A 88 -21.35 6.78 -3.20
N THR A 89 -21.97 6.32 -4.29
CA THR A 89 -22.74 5.08 -4.34
C THR A 89 -21.93 3.96 -5.00
N GLU A 90 -22.25 2.71 -4.67
CA GLU A 90 -21.67 1.54 -5.33
C GLU A 90 -21.90 1.55 -6.84
N GLU A 91 -23.08 1.95 -7.29
CA GLU A 91 -23.41 2.12 -8.71
C GLU A 91 -22.50 3.14 -9.40
N ASN A 92 -22.24 4.30 -8.78
CA ASN A 92 -21.36 5.31 -9.35
C ASN A 92 -19.89 4.89 -9.35
N LEU A 93 -19.48 4.05 -8.39
CA LEU A 93 -18.15 3.45 -8.38
C LEU A 93 -18.00 2.43 -9.52
N LEU A 94 -18.96 1.54 -9.66
CA LEU A 94 -18.98 0.49 -10.69
C LEU A 94 -18.97 1.09 -12.10
N ASN A 95 -19.71 2.18 -12.30
CA ASN A 95 -19.81 2.88 -13.57
C ASN A 95 -18.74 3.98 -13.77
N SER A 96 -17.78 4.08 -12.85
CA SER A 96 -16.66 5.03 -13.00
C SER A 96 -15.77 4.68 -14.18
N VAL A 97 -15.02 5.66 -14.71
CA VAL A 97 -14.10 5.41 -15.83
C VAL A 97 -13.05 4.38 -15.43
N PHE A 98 -12.53 4.47 -14.19
CA PHE A 98 -11.50 3.56 -13.68
C PHE A 98 -11.92 2.09 -13.71
N PHE A 99 -13.14 1.76 -13.25
CA PHE A 99 -13.65 0.39 -13.19
C PHE A 99 -14.37 -0.07 -14.48
N SER A 100 -14.77 0.85 -15.34
CA SER A 100 -15.44 0.52 -16.61
C SER A 100 -14.50 0.39 -17.81
N LYS A 101 -13.31 1.01 -17.77
CA LYS A 101 -12.29 0.89 -18.81
C LYS A 101 -11.63 -0.49 -18.82
N GLU A 102 -10.99 -0.82 -19.92
CA GLU A 102 -10.16 -2.02 -20.04
C GLU A 102 -9.07 -2.03 -18.96
N ASN A 103 -8.92 -3.17 -18.29
CA ASN A 103 -7.81 -3.37 -17.35
C ASN A 103 -6.50 -3.51 -18.14
N ILE A 104 -5.54 -2.64 -17.86
CA ILE A 104 -4.24 -2.62 -18.57
C ILE A 104 -3.04 -2.95 -17.68
N ASP A 105 -3.21 -2.92 -16.36
CA ASP A 105 -2.09 -3.06 -15.40
C ASP A 105 -2.40 -3.91 -14.15
N GLY A 106 -3.68 -4.20 -13.88
CA GLY A 106 -4.15 -4.99 -12.74
C GLY A 106 -4.82 -4.19 -11.63
N ARG A 107 -4.81 -2.85 -11.65
CA ARG A 107 -5.33 -2.03 -10.54
C ARG A 107 -6.85 -1.98 -10.43
N ASN A 108 -7.58 -2.02 -11.55
CA ASN A 108 -9.06 -1.89 -11.54
C ASN A 108 -9.80 -3.21 -11.25
N GLY A 109 -9.23 -4.06 -10.39
CA GLY A 109 -9.84 -5.31 -9.95
C GLY A 109 -10.75 -5.17 -8.71
N GLN A 110 -11.41 -6.28 -8.36
CA GLN A 110 -12.32 -6.40 -7.22
C GLN A 110 -11.69 -5.97 -5.88
N ALA A 111 -10.40 -6.23 -5.64
CA ALA A 111 -9.77 -5.88 -4.36
C ALA A 111 -9.74 -4.36 -4.11
N TRP A 112 -9.46 -3.57 -5.14
CA TRP A 112 -9.49 -2.10 -5.05
C TRP A 112 -10.92 -1.59 -4.97
N PHE A 113 -11.86 -2.20 -5.70
CA PHE A 113 -13.28 -1.89 -5.62
C PHE A 113 -13.82 -2.09 -4.20
N ASP A 114 -13.55 -3.24 -3.59
CA ASP A 114 -13.97 -3.58 -2.24
C ASP A 114 -13.34 -2.63 -1.20
N LEU A 115 -12.05 -2.30 -1.36
CA LEU A 115 -11.38 -1.33 -0.49
C LEU A 115 -12.09 0.03 -0.53
N ILE A 116 -12.37 0.58 -1.72
CA ILE A 116 -13.06 1.86 -1.87
C ILE A 116 -14.47 1.83 -1.24
N LEU A 117 -15.23 0.76 -1.48
CA LEU A 117 -16.56 0.60 -0.89
C LEU A 117 -16.50 0.52 0.63
N ASN A 118 -15.56 -0.24 1.18
CA ASN A 118 -15.38 -0.37 2.62
C ASN A 118 -15.01 0.98 3.25
N CYS A 119 -14.06 1.72 2.65
CA CYS A 119 -13.71 3.06 3.10
C CYS A 119 -14.90 4.03 3.05
N THR A 120 -15.75 3.91 2.03
CA THR A 120 -16.89 4.82 1.84
C THR A 120 -18.05 4.56 2.81
N LYS A 121 -18.18 3.31 3.28
CA LYS A 121 -19.18 2.92 4.28
C LYS A 121 -18.84 3.41 5.69
N ASP A 122 -17.58 3.76 5.96
CA ASP A 122 -17.11 4.23 7.26
C ASP A 122 -16.79 5.74 7.22
N THR A 123 -17.62 6.55 7.88
CA THR A 123 -17.44 8.01 7.91
C THR A 123 -16.19 8.47 8.65
N SER A 124 -15.53 7.59 9.40
CA SER A 124 -14.22 7.85 10.01
C SER A 124 -13.06 7.75 9.02
N ILE A 125 -13.30 7.32 7.78
CA ILE A 125 -12.28 7.20 6.75
C ILE A 125 -12.43 8.32 5.71
N ASN A 126 -11.41 9.18 5.62
CA ASN A 126 -11.30 10.20 4.59
C ASN A 126 -10.65 9.59 3.34
N LEU A 127 -11.47 9.15 2.40
CA LEU A 127 -11.00 8.59 1.12
C LEU A 127 -10.52 9.69 0.16
N PHE A 128 -9.36 9.49 -0.48
CA PHE A 128 -8.82 10.39 -1.52
C PHE A 128 -8.08 9.62 -2.62
N PHE A 129 -7.83 10.30 -3.74
CA PHE A 129 -7.17 9.75 -4.92
C PHE A 129 -6.06 10.70 -5.36
N PHE A 130 -4.90 10.16 -5.74
CA PHE A 130 -3.68 10.97 -5.85
C PHE A 130 -2.87 10.78 -7.13
N ASP A 131 -3.34 10.05 -8.14
CA ASP A 131 -2.59 9.80 -9.38
C ASP A 131 -3.02 10.75 -10.52
N ASN A 132 -3.10 12.05 -10.24
CA ASN A 132 -3.50 13.05 -11.23
C ASN A 132 -2.35 13.36 -12.18
N VAL A 133 -2.19 12.59 -13.27
CA VAL A 133 -1.10 12.81 -14.23
C VAL A 133 -1.27 14.16 -14.93
N VAL A 134 -0.23 15.00 -14.87
CA VAL A 134 -0.16 16.29 -15.58
C VAL A 134 0.93 16.19 -16.65
N GLU A 135 0.60 16.58 -17.88
CA GLU A 135 1.55 16.54 -18.99
C GLU A 135 2.79 17.42 -18.71
N GLY A 136 3.98 16.86 -18.95
CA GLY A 136 5.26 17.53 -18.73
C GLY A 136 5.79 17.47 -17.30
N GLU A 137 5.00 16.98 -16.34
CA GLU A 137 5.40 16.84 -14.93
C GLU A 137 5.88 15.43 -14.58
N ILE A 138 6.73 15.33 -13.56
CA ILE A 138 7.17 14.04 -13.03
C ILE A 138 6.00 13.43 -12.24
N ARG A 139 5.39 12.35 -12.74
CA ARG A 139 4.22 11.70 -12.11
C ARG A 139 4.32 11.53 -10.59
N ASP A 140 5.44 11.02 -10.09
CA ASP A 140 5.66 10.80 -8.65
C ASP A 140 5.71 12.10 -7.82
N SER A 141 6.09 13.24 -8.40
CA SER A 141 5.99 14.54 -7.71
C SER A 141 4.53 14.97 -7.57
N ILE A 142 3.70 14.73 -8.60
CA ILE A 142 2.28 15.05 -8.56
C ILE A 142 1.53 14.14 -7.59
N MET A 143 1.89 12.85 -7.53
CA MET A 143 1.38 11.92 -6.52
C MET A 143 1.68 12.40 -5.10
N TYR A 144 2.92 12.85 -4.86
CA TYR A 144 3.30 13.47 -3.60
C TYR A 144 2.44 14.71 -3.28
N LEU A 145 2.19 15.60 -4.25
CA LEU A 145 1.34 16.77 -4.02
C LEU A 145 -0.09 16.38 -3.64
N GLY A 146 -0.63 15.29 -4.18
CA GLY A 146 -1.92 14.74 -3.75
C GLY A 146 -1.93 14.33 -2.27
N ILE A 147 -0.88 13.65 -1.82
CA ILE A 147 -0.70 13.27 -0.40
C ILE A 147 -0.50 14.50 0.49
N LEU A 148 0.33 15.45 0.05
CA LEU A 148 0.55 16.70 0.78
C LEU A 148 -0.75 17.48 0.95
N ASN A 149 -1.54 17.62 -0.11
CA ASN A 149 -2.84 18.30 -0.04
C ASN A 149 -3.77 17.63 0.97
N GLN A 150 -3.76 16.30 1.05
CA GLN A 150 -4.53 15.58 2.06
C GLN A 150 -4.01 15.85 3.49
N LYS A 151 -2.68 15.86 3.69
CA LYS A 151 -2.07 16.21 4.99
C LYS A 151 -2.43 17.63 5.42
N LEU A 152 -2.41 18.59 4.49
CA LEU A 152 -2.79 19.98 4.78
C LEU A 152 -4.29 20.13 5.09
N LYS A 153 -5.14 19.33 4.44
CA LYS A 153 -6.60 19.32 4.67
C LYS A 153 -6.98 18.67 6.00
N PHE A 154 -6.26 17.61 6.40
CA PHE A 154 -6.52 16.86 7.63
C PHE A 154 -5.21 16.64 8.42
N PRO A 155 -4.66 17.68 9.05
CA PRO A 155 -3.30 17.67 9.64
C PRO A 155 -3.11 16.63 10.75
N GLU A 156 -4.17 16.35 11.51
CA GLU A 156 -4.16 15.38 12.62
C GLU A 156 -4.41 13.94 12.15
N SER A 157 -4.80 13.73 10.89
CA SER A 157 -5.10 12.39 10.37
C SER A 157 -3.82 11.67 10.00
N LYS A 158 -3.68 10.41 10.44
CA LYS A 158 -2.78 9.48 9.77
C LYS A 158 -3.23 9.29 8.32
N ILE A 159 -2.27 9.11 7.42
CA ILE A 159 -2.51 8.83 6.01
C ILE A 159 -1.99 7.42 5.72
N ILE A 160 -2.84 6.56 5.17
CA ILE A 160 -2.44 5.31 4.54
C ILE A 160 -2.62 5.47 3.04
N THR A 161 -1.63 5.10 2.23
CA THR A 161 -1.77 5.04 0.77
C THR A 161 -1.55 3.64 0.24
N ILE A 162 -2.13 3.34 -0.93
CA ILE A 162 -1.79 2.17 -1.75
C ILE A 162 -1.37 2.60 -3.15
N SER A 163 -0.26 2.05 -3.61
CA SER A 163 0.33 2.30 -4.92
C SER A 163 1.33 1.19 -5.28
N GLY A 164 1.77 1.13 -6.53
CA GLY A 164 2.82 0.20 -6.94
C GLY A 164 4.07 0.30 -6.06
N ASN A 165 4.69 -0.84 -5.72
CA ASN A 165 5.86 -0.92 -4.83
C ASN A 165 6.94 0.16 -5.09
N ILE A 166 7.22 0.45 -6.36
CA ILE A 166 8.26 1.39 -6.79
C ILE A 166 7.98 2.81 -6.29
N HIS A 167 6.73 3.27 -6.38
CA HIS A 167 6.34 4.62 -5.97
C HIS A 167 6.65 4.88 -4.48
N ASN A 168 6.58 3.83 -3.66
CA ASN A 168 6.75 3.97 -2.20
C ASN A 168 8.19 3.93 -1.74
N TRP A 169 9.15 3.69 -2.64
CA TRP A 169 10.53 3.58 -2.24
C TRP A 169 11.09 4.91 -1.70
N SER A 170 11.96 4.81 -0.70
CA SER A 170 12.73 5.93 -0.14
C SER A 170 14.00 6.24 -0.92
N LEU A 171 14.24 5.54 -2.03
CA LEU A 171 15.39 5.69 -2.91
C LEU A 171 14.90 5.75 -4.36
N PRO A 172 15.65 6.44 -5.25
CA PRO A 172 15.31 6.53 -6.67
C PRO A 172 15.15 5.17 -7.35
N TYR A 173 14.35 5.17 -8.41
CA TYR A 173 14.27 4.08 -9.37
C TYR A 173 14.67 4.58 -10.76
N ASN A 174 15.67 3.94 -11.39
CA ASN A 174 16.24 4.38 -12.67
C ASN A 174 16.60 5.88 -12.67
N ASP A 175 17.27 6.33 -11.61
CA ASP A 175 17.68 7.72 -11.37
C ASP A 175 16.53 8.75 -11.25
N MET A 176 15.28 8.30 -11.26
CA MET A 176 14.11 9.14 -11.05
C MET A 176 13.65 9.11 -9.58
N PRO A 177 13.35 10.27 -8.98
CA PRO A 177 12.82 10.34 -7.63
C PRO A 177 11.42 9.71 -7.58
N THR A 178 11.20 8.90 -6.56
CA THR A 178 9.93 8.23 -6.28
C THR A 178 9.05 9.09 -5.37
N MET A 179 7.75 8.82 -5.34
CA MET A 179 6.78 9.51 -4.46
C MET A 179 7.20 9.40 -2.99
N GLY A 180 7.65 8.22 -2.56
CA GLY A 180 8.18 7.98 -1.23
C GLY A 180 9.42 8.84 -0.93
N MET A 181 10.30 9.07 -1.91
CA MET A 181 11.44 9.96 -1.74
C MET A 181 11.01 11.42 -1.59
N TYR A 182 10.03 11.90 -2.36
CA TYR A 182 9.47 13.24 -2.17
C TYR A 182 8.86 13.41 -0.78
N CYS A 183 8.03 12.46 -0.34
CA CYS A 183 7.44 12.48 1.00
C CYS A 183 8.53 12.51 2.09
N LEU A 184 9.54 11.66 2.01
CA LEU A 184 10.57 11.54 3.05
C LEU A 184 11.59 12.69 3.06
N ASN A 185 11.67 13.49 1.99
CA ASN A 185 12.50 14.69 1.91
C ASN A 185 11.74 15.95 2.35
N ASP A 186 10.42 15.91 2.47
CA ASP A 186 9.61 17.00 3.02
C ASP A 186 9.69 17.00 4.56
N THR A 187 10.76 17.62 5.08
CA THR A 187 10.99 17.72 6.53
C THR A 187 9.98 18.61 7.27
N ILE A 188 9.08 19.31 6.56
CA ILE A 188 8.08 20.20 7.17
C ILE A 188 6.80 19.42 7.44
N ASN A 189 6.29 18.68 6.45
CA ASN A 189 4.98 18.01 6.56
C ASN A 189 5.09 16.52 6.88
N PHE A 190 6.24 15.89 6.60
CA PHE A 190 6.48 14.47 6.82
C PHE A 190 7.83 14.23 7.48
N THR A 191 7.86 14.00 8.79
CA THR A 191 9.11 13.63 9.45
C THR A 191 9.50 12.19 9.08
N ARG A 192 10.75 11.99 8.64
CA ARG A 192 11.24 10.69 8.14
C ARG A 192 11.06 9.52 9.13
N ASP A 193 11.16 9.79 10.42
CA ASP A 193 10.94 8.80 11.50
C ASP A 193 9.47 8.50 11.78
N LYS A 194 8.57 9.36 11.29
CA LYS A 194 7.11 9.22 11.33
C LYS A 194 6.52 8.78 9.99
N ALA A 195 7.33 8.36 9.03
CA ALA A 195 6.87 7.82 7.76
C ALA A 195 7.27 6.35 7.62
N CYS A 196 6.32 5.52 7.20
CA CYS A 196 6.49 4.10 6.93
C CYS A 196 6.35 3.86 5.43
N SER A 197 7.34 3.21 4.84
CA SER A 197 7.30 2.68 3.48
C SER A 197 7.25 1.16 3.60
N ILE A 198 6.10 0.59 3.24
CA ILE A 198 5.84 -0.85 3.25
C ILE A 198 6.02 -1.37 1.82
N ASN A 199 6.94 -2.30 1.61
CA ASN A 199 7.07 -3.00 0.33
C ASN A 199 6.41 -4.37 0.43
N HIS A 200 5.53 -4.70 -0.53
CA HIS A 200 4.93 -6.03 -0.62
C HIS A 200 5.89 -7.03 -1.28
N ALA A 201 6.06 -8.18 -0.65
CA ALA A 201 6.80 -9.32 -1.17
C ALA A 201 6.02 -10.61 -0.97
N TYR A 202 6.27 -11.60 -1.82
CA TYR A 202 5.54 -12.87 -1.78
C TYR A 202 6.34 -14.04 -2.33
N SER A 203 5.93 -15.26 -1.98
CA SER A 203 6.64 -16.49 -2.34
C SER A 203 5.97 -17.33 -3.43
N GLU A 204 4.64 -17.31 -3.52
CA GLU A 204 3.87 -17.98 -4.56
C GLU A 204 2.54 -17.27 -4.83
N GLY A 205 1.84 -17.69 -5.89
CA GLY A 205 0.46 -17.27 -6.08
C GLY A 205 0.06 -17.04 -7.53
N THR A 206 -1.05 -16.32 -7.69
CA THR A 206 -1.51 -15.83 -8.99
C THR A 206 -1.62 -14.32 -8.97
N LEU A 207 -1.40 -13.68 -10.11
CA LEU A 207 -1.48 -12.24 -10.28
C LEU A 207 -1.86 -11.90 -11.71
N LEU A 208 -2.73 -10.91 -11.88
CA LEU A 208 -3.13 -10.39 -13.18
C LEU A 208 -2.46 -9.03 -13.38
N ASN A 209 -1.28 -9.01 -13.99
CA ASN A 209 -0.48 -7.79 -14.05
C ASN A 209 0.17 -7.59 -15.41
N ASN A 210 0.68 -6.37 -15.61
CA ASN A 210 1.44 -6.03 -16.81
C ASN A 210 2.93 -5.89 -16.46
N THR A 211 3.77 -6.73 -17.05
CA THR A 211 5.23 -6.68 -16.89
C THR A 211 5.96 -6.23 -18.15
N GLY A 212 5.29 -5.49 -19.02
CA GLY A 212 5.81 -4.98 -20.28
C GLY A 212 5.32 -5.71 -21.54
N ASN A 213 4.55 -6.79 -21.39
CA ASN A 213 3.97 -7.58 -22.50
C ASN A 213 2.44 -7.45 -22.59
N GLY A 214 1.85 -6.48 -21.90
CA GLY A 214 0.40 -6.41 -21.72
C GLY A 214 -0.07 -7.11 -20.45
N LEU A 215 -1.37 -7.08 -20.20
CA LEU A 215 -1.99 -7.66 -19.00
C LEU A 215 -2.09 -9.18 -19.16
N GLU A 216 -1.45 -9.94 -18.27
CA GLU A 216 -1.44 -11.40 -18.33
C GLU A 216 -1.69 -12.03 -16.96
N MET A 217 -2.40 -13.16 -16.95
CA MET A 217 -2.48 -14.01 -15.76
C MET A 217 -1.18 -14.76 -15.58
N ARG A 218 -0.50 -14.53 -14.46
CA ARG A 218 0.77 -15.18 -14.13
C ARG A 218 0.61 -16.04 -12.89
N THR A 219 1.20 -17.23 -12.94
CA THR A 219 1.35 -18.10 -11.77
C THR A 219 2.81 -18.07 -11.33
N ILE A 220 3.02 -17.76 -10.06
CA ILE A 220 4.33 -17.77 -9.42
C ILE A 220 4.44 -19.05 -8.61
N THR A 221 5.31 -19.96 -9.06
CA THR A 221 5.62 -21.17 -8.31
C THR A 221 6.33 -20.82 -7.02
N PHE A 222 6.01 -21.55 -5.94
CA PHE A 222 6.67 -21.39 -4.66
C PHE A 222 8.19 -21.36 -4.78
N LYS A 223 8.74 -20.25 -4.29
CA LYS A 223 10.16 -20.11 -4.06
C LYS A 223 10.41 -19.86 -2.58
N GLU A 224 11.10 -20.83 -2.02
CA GLU A 224 11.55 -20.79 -0.65
C GLU A 224 12.55 -19.63 -0.45
N SER A 225 12.40 -18.91 0.66
CA SER A 225 13.27 -17.78 1.03
C SER A 225 13.44 -17.70 2.54
N VAL A 226 14.34 -16.83 3.01
CA VAL A 226 14.45 -16.54 4.44
C VAL A 226 13.12 -16.02 5.01
N TYR A 227 12.35 -15.26 4.24
CA TYR A 227 11.03 -14.77 4.64
C TYR A 227 10.03 -15.91 4.83
N SER A 228 10.01 -16.88 3.90
CA SER A 228 9.07 -18.00 3.95
C SER A 228 9.40 -19.08 4.99
N LYS A 229 10.66 -19.14 5.45
CA LYS A 229 11.14 -20.16 6.39
C LYS A 229 11.15 -19.74 7.85
N SER A 230 11.24 -18.44 8.09
CA SER A 230 11.59 -17.97 9.43
C SER A 230 10.40 -18.08 10.38
N VAL A 231 9.19 -17.88 9.88
CA VAL A 231 7.93 -17.95 10.64
C VAL A 231 6.88 -18.71 9.84
N GLU A 232 5.94 -19.34 10.53
CA GLU A 232 4.83 -20.10 9.91
C GLU A 232 3.66 -19.21 9.44
N TYR A 233 3.76 -17.90 9.65
CA TYR A 233 2.72 -16.94 9.31
C TYR A 233 2.45 -16.89 7.80
N GLU A 234 1.16 -16.89 7.44
CA GLU A 234 0.74 -16.73 6.04
C GLU A 234 0.99 -15.30 5.54
N ASN A 235 0.70 -14.29 6.37
CA ASN A 235 1.05 -12.90 6.11
C ASN A 235 1.64 -12.25 7.36
N TYR A 236 2.63 -11.37 7.20
CA TYR A 236 3.18 -10.62 8.32
C TYR A 236 3.81 -9.28 7.91
N LEU A 237 3.85 -8.34 8.86
CA LEU A 237 4.66 -7.13 8.79
C LEU A 237 6.01 -7.36 9.45
N LEU A 238 7.06 -6.82 8.84
CA LEU A 238 8.42 -6.81 9.40
C LEU A 238 9.02 -5.42 9.26
N PHE A 239 9.13 -4.72 10.38
CA PHE A 239 9.78 -3.42 10.44
C PHE A 239 11.28 -3.60 10.55
N TYR A 240 12.05 -2.89 9.73
CA TYR A 240 13.51 -2.89 9.82
C TYR A 240 13.98 -1.90 10.89
N LYS A 241 15.09 -2.22 11.57
CA LYS A 241 15.76 -1.28 12.46
C LYS A 241 16.17 -0.02 11.67
N PHE A 242 15.91 1.15 12.27
CA PHE A 242 16.28 2.46 11.72
C PHE A 242 17.76 2.49 11.33
N GLY A 243 18.06 2.99 10.12
CA GLY A 243 19.42 3.14 9.60
C GLY A 243 19.82 2.14 8.52
N SER A 244 18.99 1.14 8.20
CA SER A 244 19.22 0.30 7.03
C SER A 244 19.14 1.12 5.74
N LYS A 245 20.12 0.99 4.83
CA LYS A 245 20.11 1.58 3.47
C LYS A 245 19.10 0.86 2.54
N ASN A 246 17.90 0.60 3.04
CA ASN A 246 16.85 -0.10 2.33
C ASN A 246 15.98 0.90 1.57
N LYS A 247 15.35 0.41 0.51
CA LYS A 247 14.37 1.17 -0.28
C LYS A 247 13.05 1.40 0.47
N HIS A 248 12.85 0.70 1.58
CA HIS A 248 11.64 0.71 2.40
C HIS A 248 12.05 0.37 3.83
N ASN A 249 11.26 0.77 4.83
CA ASN A 249 11.54 0.50 6.24
C ASN A 249 10.61 -0.56 6.84
N CYS A 250 9.66 -1.08 6.07
CA CYS A 250 8.80 -2.19 6.42
C CYS A 250 8.59 -3.12 5.23
N LEU A 251 8.51 -4.42 5.50
CA LEU A 251 8.08 -5.44 4.55
C LEU A 251 6.67 -5.88 4.94
N TYR A 252 5.78 -5.98 3.95
CA TYR A 252 4.60 -6.82 4.06
C TYR A 252 4.85 -8.09 3.26
N TYR A 253 4.97 -9.21 3.95
CA TYR A 253 5.18 -10.50 3.30
C TYR A 253 3.87 -11.28 3.25
N SER A 254 3.57 -11.84 2.07
CA SER A 254 2.49 -12.80 1.85
C SER A 254 3.08 -14.10 1.33
N LYS A 255 2.88 -15.21 2.03
CA LYS A 255 3.35 -16.52 1.56
C LYS A 255 2.76 -16.86 0.20
N LYS A 256 1.45 -16.62 0.06
CA LYS A 256 0.69 -16.79 -1.17
C LYS A 256 -0.10 -15.54 -1.51
N VAL A 257 -0.06 -15.14 -2.77
CA VAL A 257 -0.91 -14.08 -3.32
C VAL A 257 -1.98 -14.63 -4.26
N ASN A 258 -3.12 -13.95 -4.31
CA ASN A 258 -4.22 -14.30 -5.18
C ASN A 258 -4.49 -13.14 -6.12
N HIS A 259 -4.75 -13.46 -7.39
CA HIS A 259 -5.07 -12.42 -8.35
C HIS A 259 -6.36 -11.71 -7.91
N SER A 260 -6.41 -10.39 -8.03
CA SER A 260 -7.66 -9.66 -7.90
C SER A 260 -8.51 -9.95 -9.13
N ALA A 261 -9.67 -10.56 -8.93
CA ALA A 261 -10.62 -10.84 -10.00
C ALA A 261 -11.15 -9.53 -10.63
N GLU A 262 -11.79 -9.65 -11.79
CA GLU A 262 -12.58 -8.56 -12.35
C GLU A 262 -13.71 -8.16 -11.40
N VAL A 263 -14.09 -6.88 -11.46
CA VAL A 263 -15.21 -6.38 -10.66
C VAL A 263 -16.50 -7.05 -11.12
N LYS A 264 -17.25 -7.62 -10.18
CA LYS A 264 -18.57 -8.20 -10.44
C LYS A 264 -19.56 -7.09 -10.80
N ARG A 265 -20.20 -7.24 -11.97
CA ARG A 265 -21.26 -6.34 -12.46
C ARG A 265 -22.64 -6.86 -12.12
#